data_AF-A0A7X1HS06-F1
#
_entry.id   AF-A0A7X1HS06-F1
#
_cell.length_a   1.000
_cell.length_b   1.000
_cell.length_c   1.000
_cell.angle_alpha   90.00
_cell.angle_beta   90.00
_cell.angle_gamma   90.00
#
_symmetry.space_group_name_H-M   'P 1'
#
loop_
_entity.id
_entity.type
_entity.pdbx_description
1 polymer ?
#
loop_
_entity_poly.entity_id
_entity_poly.type
_entity_poly.pdbx_seq_one_letter_code
_entity_poly.pdbx_strand_id
1 'polypeptide(L)'
;MSLKRKELEVLKLVNAGKTVDEILFQIATSERNLRYIIDNLNFYLKKILDKKIEKDRKKLLIHLSDSELGRFYKEVYKSYYTLEQEERAEFILMTFLFVKDVRLSYIEEKLEITRATLKKDIDVLNESLKKYSLKLEAQKNRFSIVGNEKKLRHLKALKYLEYSNMSMTPLDVDYIFQNVDENMLKELEAVILNIGRKFSVEFKEDFIKLMKIFLYVSFERVKEGHIIDRKANYKFLVNTAHYEIARDSLEKYLDKELSYELVHITEYFISGGVTENIEELKESIEKYLDGLILALEKNLNSSLDYTELKSKLMGYLIPAIYRLRNNFSIKEFGERDAIFTLVEKYSKDESYLPERLTENEVFHIAKEIKIYMENEKNRVISLKTLLEIVDRNSEEVNREKLIEDLMAHYGKLIKIDI
;
A
#
# COMPACT_ATOMS: atom_id res chain seq x y z
N MET A 1 6.24 35.57 -17.10
CA MET A 1 6.71 34.18 -16.97
C MET A 1 5.75 33.44 -16.07
N SER A 2 5.90 32.14 -15.88
CA SER A 2 5.20 31.33 -14.88
C SER A 2 6.25 30.50 -14.14
N LEU A 3 5.88 29.90 -13.02
CA LEU A 3 6.71 28.93 -12.31
C LEU A 3 6.36 27.52 -12.75
N LYS A 4 7.35 26.62 -12.73
CA LYS A 4 7.17 25.19 -12.95
C LYS A 4 7.76 24.42 -11.76
N ARG A 5 7.70 23.09 -11.82
CA ARG A 5 8.13 22.19 -10.76
C ARG A 5 9.57 22.47 -10.33
N LYS A 6 10.46 22.58 -11.32
CA LYS A 6 11.89 22.77 -11.11
C LYS A 6 12.22 24.02 -10.30
N GLU A 7 11.53 25.14 -10.52
CA GLU A 7 11.71 26.35 -9.72
C GLU A 7 11.27 26.13 -8.27
N LEU A 8 10.16 25.44 -8.04
CA LEU A 8 9.68 25.18 -6.67
C LEU A 8 10.59 24.21 -5.91
N GLU A 9 11.18 23.23 -6.60
CA GLU A 9 12.20 22.34 -6.03
C GLU A 9 13.46 23.13 -5.64
N VAL A 10 13.93 24.05 -6.49
CA VAL A 10 15.03 24.96 -6.14
C VAL A 10 14.71 25.77 -4.88
N LEU A 11 13.50 26.32 -4.77
CA LEU A 11 13.09 27.06 -3.57
C LEU A 11 13.17 26.20 -2.30
N LYS A 12 12.75 24.93 -2.36
CA LYS A 12 12.85 23.99 -1.21
C LYS A 12 14.30 23.80 -0.80
N LEU A 13 15.20 23.56 -1.75
CA LEU A 13 16.63 23.34 -1.47
C LEU A 13 17.30 24.59 -0.90
N VAL A 14 16.96 25.76 -1.42
CA VAL A 14 17.44 27.05 -0.90
C VAL A 14 16.95 27.27 0.53
N ASN A 15 15.66 27.04 0.81
CA ASN A 15 15.12 27.20 2.18
C ASN A 15 15.69 26.17 3.17
N ALA A 16 16.09 24.99 2.68
CA ALA A 16 16.82 23.98 3.46
C ALA A 16 18.32 24.30 3.65
N GLY A 17 18.80 25.44 3.13
CA GLY A 17 20.18 25.92 3.34
C GLY A 17 21.24 25.19 2.51
N LYS A 18 20.85 24.54 1.40
CA LYS A 18 21.78 23.85 0.50
C LYS A 18 22.72 24.83 -0.22
N THR A 19 23.94 24.39 -0.48
CA THR A 19 24.94 25.15 -1.23
C THR A 19 24.59 25.20 -2.72
N VAL A 20 25.15 26.17 -3.44
CA VAL A 20 24.96 26.27 -4.90
C VAL A 20 25.38 24.98 -5.61
N ASP A 21 26.51 24.39 -5.21
CA ASP A 21 27.03 23.15 -5.83
C ASP A 21 26.09 21.96 -5.59
N GLU A 22 25.53 21.83 -4.37
CA GLU A 22 24.51 20.81 -4.06
C GLU A 22 23.24 21.00 -4.90
N ILE A 23 22.77 22.25 -5.06
CA ILE A 23 21.56 22.55 -5.85
C ILE A 23 21.81 22.20 -7.32
N LEU A 24 22.93 22.61 -7.90
CA LEU A 24 23.27 22.33 -9.30
C LEU A 24 23.34 20.83 -9.57
N PHE A 25 23.93 20.08 -8.64
CA PHE A 25 24.02 18.63 -8.70
C PHE A 25 22.63 17.97 -8.65
N GLN A 26 21.80 18.31 -7.65
CA GLN A 26 20.49 17.68 -7.46
C GLN A 26 19.49 18.04 -8.57
N ILE A 27 19.53 19.28 -9.05
CA ILE A 27 18.60 19.81 -10.07
C ILE A 27 19.11 19.54 -11.49
N ALA A 28 20.30 18.94 -11.62
CA ALA A 28 20.99 18.63 -12.87
C ALA A 28 20.94 19.83 -13.85
N THR A 29 21.48 20.97 -13.41
CA THR A 29 21.38 22.24 -14.16
C THR A 29 22.70 23.01 -14.14
N SER A 30 22.86 23.97 -15.05
CA SER A 30 24.01 24.89 -15.06
C SER A 30 23.80 26.08 -14.13
N GLU A 31 24.89 26.71 -13.69
CA GLU A 31 24.86 27.96 -12.92
C GLU A 31 24.07 29.07 -13.61
N ARG A 32 24.22 29.18 -14.94
CA ARG A 32 23.50 30.17 -15.73
C ARG A 32 22.00 29.95 -15.64
N ASN A 33 21.54 28.70 -15.77
CA ASN A 33 20.12 28.40 -15.68
C ASN A 33 19.59 28.54 -14.24
N LEU A 34 20.38 28.17 -13.23
CA LEU A 34 20.04 28.42 -11.83
C LEU A 34 19.83 29.92 -11.57
N ARG A 35 20.66 30.80 -12.16
CA ARG A 35 20.46 32.25 -12.04
C ARG A 35 19.10 32.70 -12.56
N TYR A 36 18.70 32.25 -13.75
CA TYR A 36 17.38 32.58 -14.32
C TYR A 36 16.22 32.04 -13.45
N ILE A 37 16.38 30.84 -12.90
CA ILE A 37 15.40 30.27 -11.95
C ILE A 37 15.26 31.17 -10.71
N ILE A 38 16.38 31.59 -10.13
CA ILE A 38 16.38 32.46 -8.94
C ILE A 38 15.77 33.83 -9.25
N ASP A 39 16.07 34.41 -10.40
CA ASP A 39 15.48 35.69 -10.81
C ASP A 39 13.94 35.57 -10.95
N ASN A 40 13.45 34.49 -11.56
CA ASN A 40 12.02 34.21 -11.67
C ASN A 40 11.38 33.96 -10.29
N LEU A 41 12.01 33.16 -9.43
CA LEU A 41 11.55 32.93 -8.06
C LEU A 41 11.48 34.24 -7.26
N ASN A 42 12.51 35.08 -7.34
CA ASN A 42 12.56 36.36 -6.63
C ASN A 42 11.44 37.30 -7.05
N PHE A 43 11.05 37.30 -8.33
CA PHE A 43 9.89 38.04 -8.79
C PHE A 43 8.61 37.62 -8.05
N TYR A 44 8.33 36.31 -7.95
CA TYR A 44 7.12 35.82 -7.27
C TYR A 44 7.20 35.90 -5.75
N LEU A 45 8.37 35.62 -5.16
CA LEU A 45 8.58 35.74 -3.72
C LEU A 45 8.35 37.18 -3.26
N LYS A 46 8.84 38.15 -4.03
CA LYS A 46 8.60 39.56 -3.74
C LYS A 46 7.12 39.91 -3.90
N LYS A 47 6.47 39.41 -4.95
CA LYS A 47 5.04 39.66 -5.21
C LYS A 47 4.11 39.08 -4.14
N ILE A 48 4.39 37.89 -3.61
CA ILE A 48 3.47 37.14 -2.73
C ILE A 48 3.80 37.32 -1.24
N LEU A 49 5.09 37.35 -0.89
CA LEU A 49 5.56 37.36 0.50
C LEU A 49 6.41 38.59 0.86
N ASP A 50 6.66 39.48 -0.10
CA ASP A 50 7.60 40.60 0.03
C ASP A 50 9.07 40.20 0.33
N LYS A 51 9.43 38.93 0.08
CA LYS A 51 10.76 38.36 0.35
C LYS A 51 11.57 38.12 -0.93
N LYS A 52 12.88 37.90 -0.78
CA LYS A 52 13.79 37.52 -1.87
C LYS A 52 14.85 36.56 -1.36
N ILE A 53 15.40 35.77 -2.27
CA ILE A 53 16.59 34.94 -2.07
C ILE A 53 17.82 35.85 -2.15
N GLU A 54 18.67 35.77 -1.13
CA GLU A 54 19.92 36.51 -1.05
C GLU A 54 21.11 35.61 -1.34
N LYS A 55 22.21 36.20 -1.84
CA LYS A 55 23.45 35.48 -2.11
C LYS A 55 24.46 35.84 -1.02
N ASP A 56 24.93 34.83 -0.29
CA ASP A 56 26.05 34.95 0.64
C ASP A 56 27.17 33.97 0.24
N ARG A 57 28.28 34.49 -0.28
CA ARG A 57 29.41 33.72 -0.81
C ARG A 57 28.96 32.62 -1.80
N LYS A 58 28.93 31.37 -1.33
CA LYS A 58 28.56 30.15 -2.09
C LYS A 58 27.16 29.61 -1.74
N LYS A 59 26.39 30.34 -0.92
CA LYS A 59 25.04 29.96 -0.50
C LYS A 59 24.01 30.93 -1.06
N LEU A 60 22.86 30.36 -1.37
CA LEU A 60 21.62 31.10 -1.60
C LEU A 60 20.79 30.94 -0.33
N LEU A 61 20.33 32.05 0.24
CA LEU A 61 19.67 32.08 1.54
C LEU A 61 18.30 32.71 1.42
N ILE A 62 17.32 32.03 1.98
CA ILE A 62 16.00 32.58 2.31
C ILE A 62 15.51 31.87 3.56
N HIS A 63 14.80 32.59 4.42
CA HIS A 63 14.16 32.03 5.59
C HIS A 63 12.65 32.19 5.46
N LEU A 64 12.00 31.12 5.05
CA LEU A 64 10.56 30.97 5.00
C LEU A 64 10.12 29.98 6.08
N SER A 65 9.15 30.37 6.91
CA SER A 65 8.46 29.43 7.79
C SER A 65 7.59 28.47 6.97
N ASP A 66 7.16 27.37 7.57
CA ASP A 66 6.25 26.41 6.94
C ASP A 66 4.93 27.08 6.51
N SER A 67 4.42 28.03 7.30
CA SER A 67 3.22 28.80 6.97
C SER A 67 3.42 29.71 5.75
N GLU A 68 4.60 30.33 5.62
CA GLU A 68 4.94 31.17 4.47
C GLU A 68 5.13 30.34 3.19
N LEU A 69 5.83 29.20 3.28
CA LEU A 69 5.93 28.24 2.18
C LEU A 69 4.55 27.74 1.74
N GLY A 70 3.72 27.36 2.73
CA GLY A 70 2.33 26.98 2.55
C GLY A 70 1.55 27.99 1.71
N ARG A 71 1.58 29.25 2.14
CA ARG A 71 0.94 30.38 1.45
C ARG A 71 1.51 30.60 0.05
N PHE A 72 2.83 30.59 -0.09
CA PHE A 72 3.49 30.82 -1.38
C PHE A 72 3.06 29.81 -2.42
N TYR A 73 3.20 28.51 -2.12
CA TYR A 73 2.82 27.46 -3.06
C TYR A 73 1.32 27.46 -3.38
N LYS A 74 0.45 27.75 -2.40
CA LYS A 74 -1.00 27.85 -2.64
C LYS A 74 -1.31 28.94 -3.67
N GLU A 75 -0.72 30.13 -3.53
CA GLU A 75 -0.91 31.23 -4.48
C GLU A 75 -0.27 30.94 -5.84
N VAL A 76 0.90 30.31 -5.85
CA VAL A 76 1.58 29.90 -7.08
C VAL A 76 0.75 28.88 -7.87
N TYR A 77 0.32 27.78 -7.25
CA TYR A 77 -0.48 26.76 -7.92
C TYR A 77 -1.80 27.31 -8.44
N LYS A 78 -2.42 28.25 -7.72
CA LYS A 78 -3.68 28.88 -8.15
C LYS A 78 -3.53 29.78 -9.38
N SER A 79 -2.43 30.51 -9.52
CA SER A 79 -2.39 31.67 -10.43
C SER A 79 -1.14 31.81 -11.28
N TYR A 80 -0.04 31.14 -10.94
CA TYR A 80 1.27 31.41 -11.50
C TYR A 80 2.03 30.14 -11.92
N TYR A 81 1.42 28.97 -11.79
CA TYR A 81 2.07 27.70 -12.10
C TYR A 81 1.67 27.20 -13.49
N THR A 82 2.63 26.60 -14.19
CA THR A 82 2.37 25.91 -15.46
C THR A 82 2.77 24.44 -15.33
N LEU A 83 1.81 23.55 -15.56
CA LEU A 83 2.01 22.11 -15.48
C LEU A 83 3.02 21.62 -16.53
N GLU A 84 4.01 20.86 -16.08
CA GLU A 84 4.92 20.12 -16.95
C GLU A 84 4.22 18.94 -17.64
N GLN A 85 4.87 18.32 -18.63
CA GLN A 85 4.22 17.28 -19.44
C GLN A 85 3.74 16.10 -18.59
N GLU A 86 4.56 15.67 -17.65
CA GLU A 86 4.27 14.58 -16.72
C GLU A 86 3.10 14.96 -15.79
N GLU A 87 3.02 16.22 -15.36
CA GLU A 87 1.93 16.73 -14.53
C GLU A 87 0.61 16.83 -15.30
N ARG A 88 0.67 17.22 -16.59
CA ARG A 88 -0.49 17.21 -17.48
C ARG A 88 -0.96 15.78 -17.74
N ALA A 89 -0.06 14.85 -18.00
CA ALA A 89 -0.41 13.43 -18.18
C ALA A 89 -1.08 12.85 -16.92
N GLU A 90 -0.59 13.20 -15.74
CA GLU A 90 -1.18 12.83 -14.45
C GLU A 90 -2.57 13.46 -14.26
N PHE A 91 -2.74 14.75 -14.58
CA PHE A 91 -4.05 15.39 -14.57
C PHE A 91 -5.05 14.68 -15.49
N ILE A 92 -4.64 14.33 -16.71
CA ILE A 92 -5.46 13.61 -17.67
C ILE A 92 -5.88 12.25 -17.10
N LEU A 93 -4.93 11.48 -16.55
CA LEU A 93 -5.20 10.21 -15.89
C LEU A 93 -6.27 10.36 -14.80
N MET A 94 -6.04 11.26 -13.86
CA MET A 94 -6.93 11.51 -12.73
C MET A 94 -8.32 11.92 -13.20
N THR A 95 -8.40 12.80 -14.20
CA THR A 95 -9.67 13.24 -14.77
C THR A 95 -10.46 12.06 -15.33
N PHE A 96 -9.84 11.17 -16.11
CA PHE A 96 -10.51 10.00 -16.66
C PHE A 96 -10.82 8.89 -15.64
N LEU A 97 -10.14 8.89 -14.47
CA LEU A 97 -10.43 7.95 -13.39
C LEU A 97 -11.62 8.40 -12.54
N PHE A 98 -11.76 9.69 -12.24
CA PHE A 98 -12.68 10.19 -11.20
C PHE A 98 -13.80 11.10 -11.70
N VAL A 99 -13.66 11.68 -12.90
CA VAL A 99 -14.67 12.59 -13.44
C VAL A 99 -15.51 11.86 -14.49
N LYS A 100 -16.83 12.04 -14.40
CA LYS A 100 -17.80 11.45 -15.34
C LYS A 100 -17.91 12.30 -16.60
N ASP A 101 -18.20 11.63 -17.73
CA ASP A 101 -18.51 12.25 -19.03
C ASP A 101 -17.45 13.24 -19.57
N VAL A 102 -16.17 12.93 -19.36
CA VAL A 102 -15.05 13.78 -19.78
C VAL A 102 -14.91 13.84 -21.29
N ARG A 103 -14.85 15.07 -21.83
CA ARG A 103 -14.53 15.34 -23.24
C ARG A 103 -13.12 15.87 -23.36
N LEU A 104 -12.42 15.50 -24.44
CA LEU A 104 -11.08 16.02 -24.67
C LEU A 104 -11.04 17.55 -24.85
N SER A 105 -12.10 18.16 -25.38
CA SER A 105 -12.20 19.63 -25.51
C SER A 105 -12.15 20.34 -24.17
N TYR A 106 -12.73 19.73 -23.14
CA TYR A 106 -12.68 20.26 -21.79
C TYR A 106 -11.26 20.19 -21.21
N ILE A 107 -10.54 19.10 -21.48
CA ILE A 107 -9.15 18.95 -21.06
C ILE A 107 -8.25 20.00 -21.74
N GLU A 108 -8.46 20.26 -23.03
CA GLU A 108 -7.73 21.32 -23.76
C GLU A 108 -7.93 22.69 -23.14
N GLU A 109 -9.18 23.03 -22.80
CA GLU A 109 -9.52 24.29 -22.15
C GLU A 109 -8.89 24.39 -20.75
N LYS A 110 -9.01 23.33 -19.93
CA LYS A 110 -8.48 23.33 -18.56
C LYS A 110 -6.96 23.37 -18.47
N LEU A 111 -6.28 22.73 -19.41
CA LEU A 111 -4.81 22.74 -19.45
C LEU A 111 -4.26 23.88 -20.31
N GLU A 112 -5.12 24.65 -20.97
CA GLU A 112 -4.76 25.70 -21.94
C GLU A 112 -3.81 25.19 -23.05
N ILE A 113 -4.08 24.00 -23.58
CA ILE A 113 -3.25 23.34 -24.58
C ILE A 113 -3.97 23.06 -25.90
N THR A 114 -3.20 22.92 -26.97
CA THR A 114 -3.71 22.51 -28.29
C THR A 114 -4.03 21.02 -28.35
N ARG A 115 -4.87 20.60 -29.30
CA ARG A 115 -5.14 19.18 -29.62
C ARG A 115 -3.87 18.37 -29.88
N ALA A 116 -2.89 18.98 -30.56
CA ALA A 116 -1.63 18.33 -30.88
C ALA A 116 -0.79 18.06 -29.62
N THR A 117 -0.77 19.01 -28.68
CA THR A 117 -0.11 18.83 -27.37
C THR A 117 -0.82 17.77 -26.55
N LEU A 118 -2.15 17.83 -26.45
CA LEU A 118 -2.94 16.84 -25.73
C LEU A 118 -2.69 15.42 -26.25
N LYS A 119 -2.58 15.24 -27.57
CA LYS A 119 -2.27 13.92 -28.15
C LYS A 119 -0.91 13.40 -27.68
N LYS A 120 0.12 14.25 -27.66
CA LYS A 120 1.45 13.86 -27.14
C LYS A 120 1.41 13.50 -25.66
N ASP A 121 0.65 14.25 -24.86
CA ASP A 121 0.50 13.98 -23.43
C ASP A 121 -0.26 12.65 -23.19
N ILE A 122 -1.25 12.33 -24.03
CA ILE A 122 -1.94 11.02 -24.04
C ILE A 122 -0.99 9.89 -24.43
N ASP A 123 -0.08 10.09 -25.39
CA ASP A 123 0.91 9.08 -25.77
C ASP A 123 1.84 8.76 -24.58
N VAL A 124 2.33 9.80 -23.87
CA VAL A 124 3.12 9.64 -22.63
C VAL A 124 2.32 8.92 -21.55
N LEU A 125 1.06 9.29 -21.35
CA LEU A 125 0.16 8.61 -20.41
C LEU A 125 0.01 7.13 -20.77
N ASN A 126 -0.22 6.80 -22.04
CA ASN A 126 -0.38 5.42 -22.50
C ASN A 126 0.89 4.58 -22.27
N GLU A 127 2.08 5.14 -22.46
CA GLU A 127 3.32 4.45 -22.08
C GLU A 127 3.36 4.13 -20.58
N SER A 128 2.94 5.07 -19.74
CA SER A 128 2.86 4.85 -18.29
C SER A 128 1.79 3.80 -17.90
N LEU A 129 0.68 3.72 -18.62
CA LEU A 129 -0.43 2.80 -18.35
C LEU A 129 -0.12 1.35 -18.75
N LYS A 130 0.82 1.13 -19.69
CA LYS A 130 1.28 -0.21 -20.08
C LYS A 130 1.76 -1.04 -18.89
N LYS A 131 2.40 -0.42 -17.89
CA LYS A 131 2.85 -1.11 -16.66
C LYS A 131 1.69 -1.73 -15.86
N TYR A 132 0.49 -1.20 -16.03
CA TYR A 132 -0.74 -1.74 -15.45
C TYR A 132 -1.56 -2.57 -16.45
N SER A 133 -1.08 -2.80 -17.68
CA SER A 133 -1.87 -3.40 -18.76
C SER A 133 -3.18 -2.64 -19.03
N LEU A 134 -3.15 -1.32 -18.89
CA LEU A 134 -4.26 -0.41 -19.16
C LEU A 134 -3.87 0.53 -20.31
N LYS A 135 -4.86 1.21 -20.88
CA LYS A 135 -4.66 2.23 -21.91
C LYS A 135 -5.84 3.18 -21.95
N LEU A 136 -5.59 4.45 -22.28
CA LEU A 136 -6.61 5.44 -22.58
C LEU A 136 -6.92 5.37 -24.09
N GLU A 137 -8.15 5.01 -24.43
CA GLU A 137 -8.59 4.82 -25.82
C GLU A 137 -9.93 5.49 -26.10
N ALA A 138 -10.15 5.79 -27.38
CA ALA A 138 -11.44 6.23 -27.88
C ALA A 138 -12.39 5.03 -28.06
N GLN A 139 -13.48 5.01 -27.31
CA GLN A 139 -14.62 4.11 -27.50
C GLN A 139 -15.86 4.92 -27.89
N LYS A 140 -16.46 4.63 -29.06
CA LYS A 140 -17.74 5.24 -29.51
C LYS A 140 -17.73 6.78 -29.41
N ASN A 141 -16.64 7.43 -29.83
CA ASN A 141 -16.40 8.88 -29.76
C ASN A 141 -16.26 9.46 -28.34
N ARG A 142 -16.00 8.64 -27.32
CA ARG A 142 -15.64 9.04 -25.96
C ARG A 142 -14.31 8.42 -25.58
N PHE A 143 -13.53 9.09 -24.74
CA PHE A 143 -12.28 8.52 -24.23
C PHE A 143 -12.52 7.84 -22.89
N SER A 144 -11.93 6.67 -22.68
CA SER A 144 -12.01 5.94 -21.42
C SER A 144 -10.74 5.12 -21.22
N ILE A 145 -10.42 4.85 -19.95
CA ILE A 145 -9.35 3.92 -19.60
C ILE A 145 -9.92 2.51 -19.71
N VAL A 146 -9.28 1.67 -20.51
CA VAL A 146 -9.72 0.32 -20.82
C VAL A 146 -8.64 -0.70 -20.45
N GLY A 147 -9.07 -1.93 -20.17
CA GLY A 147 -8.19 -3.04 -19.82
C GLY A 147 -8.84 -3.94 -18.78
N ASN A 148 -8.01 -4.56 -17.94
CA ASN A 148 -8.49 -5.42 -16.86
C ASN A 148 -9.15 -4.58 -15.74
N GLU A 149 -10.44 -4.83 -15.46
CA GLU A 149 -11.22 -4.06 -14.48
C GLU A 149 -10.58 -4.06 -13.07
N LYS A 150 -10.04 -5.19 -12.61
CA LYS A 150 -9.34 -5.26 -11.31
C LYS A 150 -8.13 -4.33 -11.28
N LYS A 151 -7.34 -4.30 -12.35
CA LYS A 151 -6.18 -3.40 -12.46
C LYS A 151 -6.59 -1.92 -12.53
N LEU A 152 -7.69 -1.61 -13.21
CA LEU A 152 -8.26 -0.26 -13.27
C LEU A 152 -8.72 0.19 -11.88
N ARG A 153 -9.51 -0.62 -11.17
CA ARG A 153 -9.95 -0.34 -9.79
C ARG A 153 -8.76 -0.12 -8.86
N HIS A 154 -7.74 -0.97 -8.97
CA HIS A 154 -6.52 -0.83 -8.19
C HIS A 154 -5.79 0.50 -8.48
N LEU A 155 -5.62 0.87 -9.74
CA LEU A 155 -5.01 2.16 -10.11
C LEU A 155 -5.83 3.33 -9.58
N LYS A 156 -7.16 3.28 -9.72
CA LYS A 156 -8.07 4.30 -9.18
C LYS A 156 -7.93 4.42 -7.66
N ALA A 157 -7.91 3.31 -6.92
CA ALA A 157 -7.72 3.32 -5.47
C ALA A 157 -6.35 3.90 -5.06
N LEU A 158 -5.26 3.50 -5.73
CA LEU A 158 -3.93 4.05 -5.48
C LEU A 158 -3.87 5.55 -5.68
N LYS A 159 -4.48 6.03 -6.77
CA LYS A 159 -4.49 7.45 -7.11
C LYS A 159 -5.33 8.28 -6.15
N TYR A 160 -6.42 7.73 -5.65
CA TYR A 160 -7.17 8.36 -4.57
C TYR A 160 -6.31 8.48 -3.30
N LEU A 161 -5.67 7.39 -2.86
CA LEU A 161 -4.78 7.38 -1.69
C LEU A 161 -3.62 8.37 -1.79
N GLU A 162 -3.02 8.49 -2.98
CA GLU A 162 -1.91 9.38 -3.26
C GLU A 162 -2.30 10.86 -3.09
N TYR A 163 -3.49 11.25 -3.56
CA TYR A 163 -3.89 12.65 -3.66
C TYR A 163 -4.91 13.10 -2.61
N SER A 164 -5.69 12.22 -1.98
CA SER A 164 -6.78 12.61 -1.07
C SER A 164 -6.30 13.36 0.18
N ASN A 165 -5.06 13.10 0.61
CA ASN A 165 -4.45 13.74 1.78
C ASN A 165 -3.40 14.79 1.39
N MET A 166 -3.24 15.09 0.10
CA MET A 166 -2.22 16.01 -0.39
C MET A 166 -2.71 17.45 -0.26
N SER A 167 -2.25 18.16 0.76
CA SER A 167 -2.64 19.55 1.02
C SER A 167 -2.10 20.54 -0.02
N MET A 168 -1.09 20.15 -0.80
CA MET A 168 -0.34 21.04 -1.69
C MET A 168 0.02 20.35 -3.00
N THR A 169 -0.80 20.56 -4.03
CA THR A 169 -0.60 20.00 -5.37
C THR A 169 -0.96 21.05 -6.43
N PRO A 170 -0.25 21.08 -7.57
CA PRO A 170 -0.65 21.91 -8.70
C PRO A 170 -1.87 21.37 -9.45
N LEU A 171 -2.31 20.14 -9.14
CA LEU A 171 -3.50 19.55 -9.73
C LEU A 171 -4.76 20.06 -9.02
N ASP A 172 -5.81 20.35 -9.78
CA ASP A 172 -7.12 20.74 -9.26
C ASP A 172 -7.85 19.52 -8.67
N VAL A 173 -7.41 19.09 -7.47
CA VAL A 173 -7.94 17.90 -6.78
C VAL A 173 -9.39 18.06 -6.35
N ASP A 174 -9.83 19.29 -6.05
CA ASP A 174 -11.22 19.58 -5.72
C ASP A 174 -12.13 19.25 -6.91
N TYR A 175 -11.73 19.67 -8.12
CA TYR A 175 -12.43 19.30 -9.35
C TYR A 175 -12.35 17.79 -9.64
N ILE A 176 -11.17 17.18 -9.49
CA ILE A 176 -10.97 15.75 -9.78
C ILE A 176 -11.85 14.89 -8.87
N PHE A 177 -11.91 15.20 -7.58
CA PHE A 177 -12.66 14.43 -6.58
C PHE A 177 -14.07 14.96 -6.31
N GLN A 178 -14.57 15.92 -7.10
CA GLN A 178 -15.90 16.52 -6.91
C GLN A 178 -17.07 15.51 -6.85
N ASN A 179 -16.90 14.33 -7.49
CA ASN A 179 -17.92 13.28 -7.54
C ASN A 179 -17.72 12.19 -6.48
N VAL A 180 -16.71 12.33 -5.60
CA VAL A 180 -16.44 11.35 -4.55
C VAL A 180 -17.47 11.49 -3.43
N ASP A 181 -18.15 10.38 -3.12
CA ASP A 181 -19.12 10.34 -2.03
C ASP A 181 -18.42 10.15 -0.68
N GLU A 182 -18.06 11.27 -0.05
CA GLU A 182 -17.43 11.27 1.28
C GLU A 182 -18.31 10.64 2.37
N ASN A 183 -19.65 10.70 2.23
CA ASN A 183 -20.55 10.11 3.21
C ASN A 183 -20.52 8.59 3.11
N MET A 184 -20.54 8.04 1.90
CA MET A 184 -20.32 6.60 1.69
C MET A 184 -18.97 6.16 2.28
N LEU A 185 -17.89 6.90 2.01
CA LEU A 185 -16.59 6.57 2.60
C LEU A 185 -16.65 6.51 4.14
N LYS A 186 -17.32 7.46 4.80
CA LYS A 186 -17.50 7.43 6.27
C LYS A 186 -18.32 6.22 6.73
N GLU A 187 -19.42 5.91 6.06
CA GLU A 187 -20.27 4.75 6.40
C GLU A 187 -19.52 3.41 6.28
N LEU A 188 -18.67 3.27 5.26
CA LEU A 188 -17.95 2.02 4.99
C LEU A 188 -17.04 1.59 6.14
N GLU A 189 -16.56 2.53 6.95
CA GLU A 189 -15.74 2.22 8.12
C GLU A 189 -16.49 1.33 9.12
N ALA A 190 -17.73 1.69 9.45
CA ALA A 190 -18.57 0.90 10.35
C ALA A 190 -18.87 -0.50 9.77
N VAL A 191 -19.08 -0.58 8.45
CA VAL A 191 -19.30 -1.85 7.74
C VAL A 191 -18.08 -2.75 7.82
N ILE A 192 -16.89 -2.21 7.55
CA ILE A 192 -15.61 -2.94 7.60
C ILE A 192 -15.35 -3.46 9.02
N LEU A 193 -15.53 -2.62 10.04
CA LEU A 193 -15.37 -3.01 11.44
C LEU A 193 -16.37 -4.11 11.82
N ASN A 194 -17.60 -4.03 11.35
CA ASN A 194 -18.60 -5.06 11.58
C ASN A 194 -18.24 -6.40 10.95
N ILE A 195 -17.73 -6.39 9.71
CA ILE A 195 -17.22 -7.59 9.04
C ILE A 195 -16.04 -8.17 9.81
N GLY A 196 -15.08 -7.35 10.24
CA GLY A 196 -13.94 -7.78 11.06
C GLY A 196 -14.38 -8.51 12.32
N ARG A 197 -15.35 -7.95 13.07
CA ARG A 197 -15.93 -8.62 14.25
C ARG A 197 -16.56 -9.98 13.91
N LYS A 198 -17.31 -10.08 12.82
CA LYS A 198 -17.91 -11.35 12.38
C LYS A 198 -16.87 -12.36 11.87
N PHE A 199 -15.73 -11.89 11.37
CA PHE A 199 -14.58 -12.70 10.97
C PHE A 199 -13.70 -13.08 12.18
N SER A 200 -14.00 -12.59 13.38
CA SER A 200 -13.12 -12.71 14.56
C SER A 200 -11.71 -12.12 14.33
N VAL A 201 -11.61 -11.05 13.54
CA VAL A 201 -10.36 -10.36 13.22
C VAL A 201 -10.46 -8.89 13.59
N GLU A 202 -9.44 -8.39 14.32
CA GLU A 202 -9.24 -6.97 14.52
C GLU A 202 -8.40 -6.39 13.37
N PHE A 203 -9.04 -5.70 12.45
CA PHE A 203 -8.35 -5.07 11.33
C PHE A 203 -7.52 -3.87 11.77
N LYS A 204 -6.26 -3.80 11.31
CA LYS A 204 -5.38 -2.64 11.53
C LYS A 204 -5.94 -1.39 10.87
N GLU A 205 -5.67 -0.22 11.46
CA GLU A 205 -6.14 1.08 10.96
C GLU A 205 -5.79 1.33 9.49
N ASP A 206 -4.55 1.02 9.09
CA ASP A 206 -4.10 1.18 7.70
C ASP A 206 -4.87 0.26 6.74
N PHE A 207 -5.22 -0.95 7.16
CA PHE A 207 -6.06 -1.84 6.37
C PHE A 207 -7.47 -1.27 6.22
N ILE A 208 -8.07 -0.74 7.29
CA ILE A 208 -9.40 -0.11 7.24
C ILE A 208 -9.39 1.07 6.27
N LYS A 209 -8.40 1.97 6.35
CA LYS A 209 -8.24 3.11 5.44
C LYS A 209 -8.19 2.67 3.98
N LEU A 210 -7.37 1.66 3.67
CA LEU A 210 -7.25 1.11 2.33
C LEU A 210 -8.58 0.47 1.87
N MET A 211 -9.20 -0.36 2.72
CA MET A 211 -10.44 -1.06 2.41
C MET A 211 -11.59 -0.11 2.11
N LYS A 212 -11.74 1.01 2.83
CA LYS A 212 -12.76 2.03 2.55
C LYS A 212 -12.68 2.48 1.08
N ILE A 213 -11.48 2.71 0.59
CA ILE A 213 -11.23 3.23 -0.76
C ILE A 213 -11.44 2.12 -1.81
N PHE A 214 -10.94 0.91 -1.56
CA PHE A 214 -11.15 -0.22 -2.48
C PHE A 214 -12.64 -0.60 -2.62
N LEU A 215 -13.40 -0.59 -1.53
CA LEU A 215 -14.83 -0.82 -1.55
C LEU A 215 -15.57 0.30 -2.28
N TYR A 216 -15.27 1.56 -1.95
CA TYR A 216 -15.85 2.72 -2.63
C TYR A 216 -15.67 2.63 -4.15
N VAL A 217 -14.42 2.43 -4.60
CA VAL A 217 -14.10 2.28 -6.02
C VAL A 217 -14.83 1.10 -6.64
N SER A 218 -14.91 -0.05 -5.95
CA SER A 218 -15.61 -1.22 -6.47
C SER A 218 -17.10 -0.96 -6.65
N PHE A 219 -17.76 -0.35 -5.66
CA PHE A 219 -19.19 -0.04 -5.74
C PHE A 219 -19.51 1.01 -6.79
N GLU A 220 -18.67 2.03 -6.94
CA GLU A 220 -18.81 3.02 -8.00
C GLU A 220 -18.74 2.36 -9.39
N ARG A 221 -17.74 1.49 -9.61
CA ARG A 221 -17.56 0.81 -10.89
C ARG A 221 -18.69 -0.17 -11.21
N VAL A 222 -19.19 -0.89 -10.20
CA VAL A 222 -20.36 -1.76 -10.36
C VAL A 222 -21.61 -0.93 -10.73
N LYS A 223 -21.84 0.22 -10.09
CA LYS A 223 -22.95 1.14 -10.43
C LYS A 223 -22.86 1.66 -11.87
N GLU A 224 -21.66 1.78 -12.41
CA GLU A 224 -21.40 2.14 -13.81
C GLU A 224 -21.55 0.95 -14.79
N GLY A 225 -21.91 -0.24 -14.28
CA GLY A 225 -22.07 -1.46 -15.08
C GLY A 225 -20.75 -2.19 -15.37
N HIS A 226 -19.65 -1.79 -14.74
CA HIS A 226 -18.36 -2.44 -14.89
C HIS A 226 -18.17 -3.50 -13.81
N ILE A 227 -18.53 -4.73 -14.13
CA ILE A 227 -18.52 -5.87 -13.20
C ILE A 227 -17.35 -6.83 -13.44
N ILE A 228 -16.93 -7.50 -12.38
CA ILE A 228 -16.06 -8.67 -12.39
C ILE A 228 -16.97 -9.90 -12.44
N ASP A 229 -16.85 -10.67 -13.52
CA ASP A 229 -17.71 -11.80 -13.86
C ASP A 229 -17.01 -13.17 -13.80
N ARG A 230 -15.76 -13.19 -13.33
CA ARG A 230 -14.96 -14.42 -13.23
C ARG A 230 -13.89 -14.33 -12.15
N LYS A 231 -13.71 -15.45 -11.43
CA LYS A 231 -12.66 -15.68 -10.43
C LYS A 231 -12.23 -17.14 -10.43
N ALA A 232 -10.92 -17.38 -10.33
CA ALA A 232 -10.35 -18.73 -10.35
C ALA A 232 -10.81 -19.57 -9.14
N ASN A 233 -10.85 -18.96 -7.96
CA ASN A 233 -11.24 -19.58 -6.69
C ASN A 233 -12.72 -19.40 -6.34
N TYR A 234 -13.55 -18.98 -7.29
CA TYR A 234 -14.98 -18.77 -7.08
C TYR A 234 -15.66 -19.98 -6.44
N LYS A 235 -15.43 -21.18 -6.99
CA LYS A 235 -16.04 -22.43 -6.54
C LYS A 235 -15.74 -22.75 -5.07
N PHE A 236 -14.60 -22.30 -4.57
CA PHE A 236 -14.23 -22.47 -3.18
C PHE A 236 -14.86 -21.38 -2.31
N LEU A 237 -14.56 -20.10 -2.59
CA LEU A 237 -14.92 -19.01 -1.70
C LEU A 237 -16.43 -18.79 -1.56
N VAL A 238 -17.21 -19.02 -2.62
CA VAL A 238 -18.68 -18.83 -2.58
C VAL A 238 -19.37 -19.73 -1.55
N ASN A 239 -18.72 -20.84 -1.15
CA ASN A 239 -19.25 -21.80 -0.19
C ASN A 239 -18.69 -21.59 1.24
N THR A 240 -18.05 -20.46 1.52
CA THR A 240 -17.43 -20.18 2.83
C THR A 240 -18.32 -19.28 3.69
N ALA A 241 -18.25 -19.44 5.01
CA ALA A 241 -18.93 -18.54 5.95
C ALA A 241 -18.48 -17.07 5.78
N HIS A 242 -17.20 -16.85 5.44
CA HIS A 242 -16.66 -15.53 5.15
C HIS A 242 -17.38 -14.84 3.98
N TYR A 243 -17.70 -15.59 2.93
CA TYR A 243 -18.46 -15.07 1.79
C TYR A 243 -19.89 -14.69 2.19
N GLU A 244 -20.58 -15.54 2.96
CA GLU A 244 -21.94 -15.23 3.43
C GLU A 244 -21.97 -13.96 4.28
N ILE A 245 -21.03 -13.86 5.23
CA ILE A 245 -20.87 -12.67 6.08
C ILE A 245 -20.63 -11.41 5.23
N ALA A 246 -19.73 -11.48 4.24
CA ALA A 246 -19.43 -10.35 3.37
C ALA A 246 -20.65 -9.97 2.51
N ARG A 247 -21.31 -10.95 1.89
CA ARG A 247 -22.55 -10.76 1.11
C ARG A 247 -23.62 -10.05 1.91
N ASP A 248 -23.92 -10.55 3.09
CA ASP A 248 -25.03 -10.02 3.88
C ASP A 248 -24.68 -8.66 4.51
N SER A 249 -23.41 -8.42 4.82
CA SER A 249 -22.97 -7.12 5.34
C SER A 249 -22.88 -6.04 4.27
N LEU A 250 -22.87 -6.39 2.98
CA LEU A 250 -22.72 -5.48 1.84
C LEU A 250 -23.97 -5.31 0.99
N GLU A 251 -25.10 -5.93 1.37
CA GLU A 251 -26.34 -5.94 0.58
C GLU A 251 -26.90 -4.55 0.24
N LYS A 252 -26.62 -3.53 1.06
CA LYS A 252 -26.97 -2.12 0.79
C LYS A 252 -26.23 -1.56 -0.44
N TYR A 253 -25.03 -2.06 -0.73
CA TYR A 253 -24.11 -1.47 -1.70
C TYR A 253 -23.97 -2.31 -2.97
N LEU A 254 -24.23 -3.61 -2.88
CA LEU A 254 -24.01 -4.56 -3.96
C LEU A 254 -25.14 -5.60 -4.02
N ASP A 255 -25.62 -5.86 -5.24
CA ASP A 255 -26.59 -6.92 -5.50
C ASP A 255 -26.01 -8.29 -5.13
N LYS A 256 -26.79 -9.12 -4.42
CA LYS A 256 -26.39 -10.46 -3.97
C LYS A 256 -26.16 -11.42 -5.14
N GLU A 257 -26.76 -11.16 -6.30
CA GLU A 257 -26.56 -11.95 -7.52
C GLU A 257 -25.18 -11.72 -8.16
N LEU A 258 -24.46 -10.66 -7.78
CA LEU A 258 -23.09 -10.39 -8.24
C LEU A 258 -22.08 -11.22 -7.45
N SER A 259 -22.23 -12.54 -7.50
CA SER A 259 -21.46 -13.49 -6.68
C SER A 259 -19.95 -13.41 -6.91
N TYR A 260 -19.50 -13.15 -8.14
CA TYR A 260 -18.08 -12.95 -8.47
C TYR A 260 -17.50 -11.67 -7.85
N GLU A 261 -18.28 -10.58 -7.79
CA GLU A 261 -17.89 -9.34 -7.11
C GLU A 261 -17.76 -9.56 -5.61
N LEU A 262 -18.76 -10.24 -5.03
CA LEU A 262 -18.76 -10.59 -3.62
C LEU A 262 -17.60 -11.50 -3.24
N VAL A 263 -17.26 -12.49 -4.07
CA VAL A 263 -16.06 -13.31 -3.89
C VAL A 263 -14.80 -12.45 -3.93
N HIS A 264 -14.70 -11.51 -4.88
CA HIS A 264 -13.55 -10.62 -4.98
C HIS A 264 -13.40 -9.74 -3.74
N ILE A 265 -14.51 -9.19 -3.22
CA ILE A 265 -14.51 -8.39 -2.01
C ILE A 265 -14.19 -9.23 -0.77
N THR A 266 -14.67 -10.48 -0.72
CA THR A 266 -14.36 -11.41 0.36
C THR A 266 -12.85 -11.68 0.44
N GLU A 267 -12.16 -11.86 -0.69
CA GLU A 267 -10.69 -11.99 -0.70
C GLU A 267 -9.98 -10.79 -0.08
N TYR A 268 -10.47 -9.57 -0.34
CA TYR A 268 -9.91 -8.38 0.27
C TYR A 268 -10.03 -8.42 1.80
N PHE A 269 -11.18 -8.82 2.34
CA PHE A 269 -11.34 -8.95 3.79
C PHE A 269 -10.47 -10.06 4.39
N ILE A 270 -10.38 -11.22 3.72
CA ILE A 270 -9.48 -12.31 4.14
C ILE A 270 -8.05 -11.81 4.25
N SER A 271 -7.60 -11.00 3.29
CA SER A 271 -6.25 -10.42 3.26
C SER A 271 -5.92 -9.52 4.46
N GLY A 272 -6.94 -9.08 5.20
CA GLY A 272 -6.83 -8.22 6.40
C GLY A 272 -6.36 -8.93 7.66
N GLY A 273 -6.26 -10.26 7.67
CA GLY A 273 -5.75 -11.02 8.81
C GLY A 273 -6.56 -12.26 9.19
N VAL A 274 -7.39 -12.78 8.28
CA VAL A 274 -8.07 -14.07 8.52
C VAL A 274 -7.01 -15.16 8.53
N THR A 275 -6.90 -15.84 9.66
CA THR A 275 -5.93 -16.91 9.93
C THR A 275 -6.56 -18.30 9.88
N GLU A 276 -7.89 -18.39 9.75
CA GLU A 276 -8.57 -19.66 9.56
C GLU A 276 -7.99 -20.38 8.33
N ASN A 277 -7.78 -21.70 8.46
CA ASN A 277 -7.17 -22.54 7.43
C ASN A 277 -8.09 -22.58 6.19
N ILE A 278 -7.88 -21.63 5.28
CA ILE A 278 -8.46 -21.65 3.94
C ILE A 278 -7.82 -22.81 3.20
N GLU A 279 -8.54 -23.94 3.13
CA GLU A 279 -8.07 -25.19 2.53
C GLU A 279 -7.50 -25.01 1.12
N GLU A 280 -8.00 -24.03 0.35
CA GLU A 280 -7.50 -23.66 -0.98
C GLU A 280 -5.98 -23.47 -1.04
N LEU A 281 -5.39 -22.86 0.00
CA LEU A 281 -3.97 -22.48 0.03
C LEU A 281 -3.10 -23.41 0.90
N LYS A 282 -3.73 -24.24 1.72
CA LYS A 282 -3.07 -24.96 2.81
C LYS A 282 -1.93 -25.84 2.30
N GLU A 283 -2.18 -26.68 1.31
CA GLU A 283 -1.18 -27.63 0.79
C GLU A 283 0.05 -26.90 0.18
N SER A 284 -0.18 -25.84 -0.58
CA SER A 284 0.89 -25.03 -1.17
C SER A 284 1.74 -24.35 -0.11
N ILE A 285 1.10 -23.78 0.92
CA ILE A 285 1.83 -23.12 2.02
C ILE A 285 2.57 -24.17 2.86
N GLU A 286 1.98 -25.33 3.13
CA GLU A 286 2.65 -26.40 3.88
C GLU A 286 3.94 -26.86 3.19
N LYS A 287 3.87 -27.12 1.88
CA LYS A 287 5.05 -27.51 1.08
C LYS A 287 6.14 -26.43 1.08
N TYR A 288 5.76 -25.16 0.94
CA TYR A 288 6.68 -24.03 1.05
C TYR A 288 7.35 -23.99 2.43
N LEU A 289 6.57 -24.11 3.50
CA LEU A 289 7.10 -24.04 4.87
C LEU A 289 7.99 -25.23 5.20
N ASP A 290 7.64 -26.44 4.75
CA ASP A 290 8.47 -27.63 4.95
C ASP A 290 9.83 -27.48 4.27
N GLY A 291 9.86 -27.00 3.03
CA GLY A 291 11.13 -26.75 2.34
C GLY A 291 11.92 -25.59 2.95
N LEU A 292 11.25 -24.54 3.46
CA LEU A 292 11.90 -23.44 4.16
C LEU A 292 12.54 -23.93 5.47
N ILE A 293 11.84 -24.77 6.24
CA ILE A 293 12.36 -25.37 7.48
C ILE A 293 13.58 -26.24 7.20
N LEU A 294 13.54 -27.09 6.17
CA LEU A 294 14.72 -27.87 5.75
C LEU A 294 15.91 -26.96 5.39
N ALA A 295 15.66 -25.81 4.75
CA ALA A 295 16.70 -24.84 4.47
C ALA A 295 17.25 -24.18 5.74
N LEU A 296 16.40 -23.90 6.73
CA LEU A 296 16.81 -23.37 8.05
C LEU A 296 17.64 -24.39 8.83
N GLU A 297 17.20 -25.64 8.91
CA GLU A 297 17.92 -26.74 9.57
C GLU A 297 19.32 -26.93 8.99
N LYS A 298 19.43 -26.89 7.65
CA LYS A 298 20.70 -27.07 6.95
C LYS A 298 21.69 -25.91 7.17
N ASN A 299 21.21 -24.68 7.25
CA ASN A 299 22.07 -23.49 7.25
C ASN A 299 22.25 -22.85 8.63
N LEU A 300 21.39 -23.16 9.60
CA LEU A 300 21.38 -22.51 10.91
C LEU A 300 21.52 -23.52 12.05
N ASN A 301 20.50 -24.33 12.32
CA ASN A 301 20.53 -25.33 13.39
C ASN A 301 19.51 -26.44 13.18
N SER A 302 19.97 -27.68 13.07
CA SER A 302 19.12 -28.87 12.86
C SER A 302 18.43 -29.41 14.12
N SER A 303 18.71 -28.85 15.31
CA SER A 303 18.19 -29.37 16.58
C SER A 303 16.95 -28.65 17.12
N LEU A 304 16.42 -27.65 16.42
CA LEU A 304 15.26 -26.85 16.87
C LEU A 304 13.94 -27.46 16.39
N ASP A 305 12.90 -27.39 17.22
CA ASP A 305 11.54 -27.80 16.84
C ASP A 305 10.75 -26.63 16.22
N TYR A 306 10.76 -26.58 14.90
CA TYR A 306 10.13 -25.52 14.12
C TYR A 306 8.59 -25.59 14.06
N THR A 307 7.91 -26.47 14.80
CA THR A 307 6.45 -26.61 14.74
C THR A 307 5.71 -25.32 15.09
N GLU A 308 6.14 -24.61 16.15
CA GLU A 308 5.57 -23.32 16.55
C GLU A 308 5.76 -22.26 15.46
N LEU A 309 6.97 -22.18 14.89
CA LEU A 309 7.27 -21.26 13.79
C LEU A 309 6.43 -21.57 12.56
N LYS A 310 6.29 -22.85 12.19
CA LYS A 310 5.49 -23.30 11.05
C LYS A 310 4.04 -22.85 11.21
N SER A 311 3.44 -23.07 12.38
CA SER A 311 2.07 -22.66 12.68
C SER A 311 1.91 -21.13 12.59
N LYS A 312 2.87 -20.37 13.11
CA LYS A 312 2.85 -18.91 13.05
C LYS A 312 2.95 -18.38 11.61
N LEU A 313 3.87 -18.92 10.82
CA LEU A 313 4.06 -18.52 9.43
C LEU A 313 2.88 -18.95 8.55
N MET A 314 2.25 -20.10 8.83
CA MET A 314 1.01 -20.53 8.17
C MET A 314 -0.09 -19.47 8.31
N GLY A 315 -0.35 -19.02 9.56
CA GLY A 315 -1.35 -17.99 9.84
C GLY A 315 -1.06 -16.65 9.16
N TYR A 316 0.21 -16.32 8.90
CA TYR A 316 0.59 -15.11 8.16
C TYR A 316 0.46 -15.27 6.63
N LEU A 317 0.87 -16.41 6.09
CA LEU A 317 0.99 -16.62 4.65
C LEU A 317 -0.35 -16.67 3.95
N ILE A 318 -1.41 -17.19 4.59
CA ILE A 318 -2.77 -17.19 4.04
C ILE A 318 -3.21 -15.76 3.67
N PRO A 319 -3.32 -14.80 4.61
CA PRO A 319 -3.73 -13.44 4.28
C PRO A 319 -2.67 -12.73 3.42
N ALA A 320 -1.38 -13.05 3.53
CA ALA A 320 -0.33 -12.49 2.68
C ALA A 320 -0.52 -12.85 1.20
N ILE A 321 -0.85 -14.11 0.88
CA ILE A 321 -1.07 -14.55 -0.50
C ILE A 321 -2.30 -13.85 -1.08
N TYR A 322 -3.38 -13.68 -0.32
CA TYR A 322 -4.53 -12.89 -0.79
C TYR A 322 -4.19 -11.41 -0.97
N ARG A 323 -3.31 -10.84 -0.15
CA ARG A 323 -2.78 -9.48 -0.36
C ARG A 323 -2.01 -9.39 -1.68
N LEU A 324 -1.07 -10.31 -1.92
CA LEU A 324 -0.26 -10.40 -3.14
C LEU A 324 -1.12 -10.55 -4.39
N ARG A 325 -2.08 -11.50 -4.39
CA ARG A 325 -3.07 -11.70 -5.45
C ARG A 325 -3.78 -10.40 -5.83
N ASN A 326 -4.03 -9.54 -4.85
CA ASN A 326 -4.78 -8.30 -4.98
C ASN A 326 -3.91 -7.04 -5.11
N ASN A 327 -2.59 -7.19 -5.28
CA ASN A 327 -1.61 -6.10 -5.28
C ASN A 327 -1.72 -5.18 -4.06
N PHE A 328 -2.16 -5.74 -2.93
CA PHE A 328 -2.27 -5.04 -1.67
C PHE A 328 -0.95 -5.21 -0.92
N SER A 329 -0.32 -4.11 -0.52
CA SER A 329 0.98 -4.16 0.14
C SER A 329 0.93 -3.44 1.47
N ILE A 330 1.35 -4.13 2.52
CA ILE A 330 1.62 -3.53 3.83
C ILE A 330 3.12 -3.39 3.91
N LYS A 331 3.61 -2.15 4.04
CA LYS A 331 5.04 -1.90 4.08
C LYS A 331 5.63 -2.51 5.34
N GLU A 332 6.59 -3.41 5.17
CA GLU A 332 7.42 -3.96 6.24
C GLU A 332 8.88 -3.65 5.89
N PHE A 333 9.64 -3.22 6.87
CA PHE A 333 11.06 -2.90 6.70
C PHE A 333 11.88 -3.72 7.69
N GLY A 334 13.08 -4.12 7.28
CA GLY A 334 14.00 -4.85 8.14
C GLY A 334 15.43 -4.79 7.61
N GLU A 335 16.32 -5.44 8.35
CA GLU A 335 17.71 -5.60 7.95
C GLU A 335 17.86 -6.73 6.94
N ARG A 336 18.67 -6.51 5.89
CA ARG A 336 19.04 -7.53 4.91
C ARG A 336 20.19 -8.40 5.44
N ASP A 337 19.90 -9.17 6.47
CA ASP A 337 20.85 -10.07 7.12
C ASP A 337 20.92 -11.45 6.44
N ALA A 338 21.65 -12.39 7.07
CA ALA A 338 21.82 -13.75 6.56
C ALA A 338 20.50 -14.53 6.49
N ILE A 339 19.56 -14.30 7.43
CA ILE A 339 18.27 -14.97 7.45
C ILE A 339 17.37 -14.40 6.35
N PHE A 340 17.35 -13.08 6.19
CA PHE A 340 16.68 -12.44 5.06
C PHE A 340 17.17 -13.00 3.73
N THR A 341 18.49 -13.07 3.54
CA THR A 341 19.10 -13.57 2.30
C THR A 341 18.74 -15.04 2.05
N LEU A 342 18.69 -15.87 3.10
CA LEU A 342 18.28 -17.27 3.02
C LEU A 342 16.81 -17.40 2.57
N VAL A 343 15.90 -16.68 3.24
CA VAL A 343 14.47 -16.68 2.90
C VAL A 343 14.25 -16.15 1.48
N GLU A 344 14.92 -15.06 1.12
CA GLU A 344 14.83 -14.46 -0.22
C GLU A 344 15.25 -15.45 -1.30
N LYS A 345 16.40 -16.10 -1.11
CA LYS A 345 16.92 -17.09 -2.06
C LYS A 345 15.97 -18.29 -2.19
N TYR A 346 15.57 -18.87 -1.06
CA TYR A 346 14.65 -20.02 -1.06
C TYR A 346 13.34 -19.68 -1.77
N SER A 347 12.74 -18.53 -1.44
CA SER A 347 11.46 -18.08 -2.01
C SER A 347 11.55 -17.71 -3.49
N LYS A 348 12.74 -17.40 -4.01
CA LYS A 348 12.96 -17.17 -5.46
C LYS A 348 13.08 -18.48 -6.24
N ASP A 349 13.63 -19.52 -5.62
CA ASP A 349 13.95 -20.79 -6.27
C ASP A 349 12.78 -21.80 -6.21
N GLU A 350 11.88 -21.66 -5.24
CA GLU A 350 10.69 -22.50 -5.09
C GLU A 350 9.53 -22.12 -6.02
N SER A 351 8.52 -23.00 -6.13
CA SER A 351 7.33 -22.79 -6.97
C SER A 351 6.04 -23.33 -6.36
N TYR A 352 6.04 -23.59 -5.05
CA TYR A 352 4.88 -24.09 -4.31
C TYR A 352 3.83 -23.00 -4.09
N LEU A 353 4.26 -21.76 -3.85
CA LEU A 353 3.36 -20.65 -3.62
C LEU A 353 2.72 -20.17 -4.93
N PRO A 354 1.40 -19.90 -4.93
CA PRO A 354 0.70 -19.41 -6.12
C PRO A 354 1.09 -17.98 -6.49
N GLU A 355 1.59 -17.21 -5.54
CA GLU A 355 2.07 -15.84 -5.74
C GLU A 355 3.52 -15.72 -5.27
N ARG A 356 4.32 -14.96 -6.00
CA ARG A 356 5.70 -14.67 -5.59
C ARG A 356 5.70 -13.70 -4.42
N LEU A 357 6.44 -14.05 -3.37
CA LEU A 357 6.65 -13.17 -2.23
C LEU A 357 7.41 -11.91 -2.66
N THR A 358 6.96 -10.75 -2.15
CA THR A 358 7.70 -9.50 -2.32
C THR A 358 8.71 -9.34 -1.18
N GLU A 359 9.53 -8.29 -1.25
CA GLU A 359 10.50 -7.97 -0.20
C GLU A 359 9.83 -7.82 1.18
N ASN A 360 8.59 -7.31 1.23
CA ASN A 360 7.86 -7.12 2.49
C ASN A 360 7.54 -8.46 3.18
N GLU A 361 7.05 -9.44 2.42
CA GLU A 361 6.77 -10.78 2.97
C GLU A 361 8.07 -11.48 3.40
N VAL A 362 9.14 -11.33 2.63
CA VAL A 362 10.46 -11.88 2.98
C VAL A 362 10.97 -11.26 4.28
N PHE A 363 10.85 -9.93 4.45
CA PHE A 363 11.21 -9.26 5.71
C PHE A 363 10.39 -9.77 6.89
N HIS A 364 9.08 -9.94 6.71
CA HIS A 364 8.22 -10.44 7.78
C HIS A 364 8.62 -11.86 8.20
N ILE A 365 8.79 -12.78 7.25
CA ILE A 365 9.21 -14.16 7.52
C ILE A 365 10.57 -14.18 8.22
N ALA A 366 11.55 -13.41 7.73
CA ALA A 366 12.87 -13.34 8.34
C ALA A 366 12.84 -12.80 9.78
N LYS A 367 12.00 -11.80 10.04
CA LYS A 367 11.77 -11.24 11.39
C LYS A 367 11.18 -12.30 12.33
N GLU A 368 10.18 -13.05 11.87
CA GLU A 368 9.55 -14.11 12.67
C GLU A 368 10.51 -15.26 13.00
N ILE A 369 11.34 -15.67 12.03
CA ILE A 369 12.41 -16.65 12.26
C ILE A 369 13.37 -16.14 13.34
N LYS A 370 13.81 -14.88 13.25
CA LYS A 370 14.72 -14.29 14.25
C LYS A 370 14.13 -14.29 15.65
N ILE A 371 12.89 -13.83 15.79
CA ILE A 371 12.17 -13.82 17.07
C ILE A 371 12.09 -15.24 17.64
N TYR A 372 11.72 -16.21 16.81
CA TYR A 372 11.65 -17.60 17.21
C TYR A 372 13.02 -18.14 17.68
N MET A 373 14.09 -17.91 16.92
CA MET A 373 15.44 -18.36 17.29
C MET A 373 15.96 -17.69 18.57
N GLU A 374 15.64 -16.42 18.81
CA GLU A 374 15.99 -15.73 20.04
C GLU A 374 15.23 -16.30 21.24
N ASN A 375 13.93 -16.59 21.08
CA ASN A 375 13.14 -17.25 22.11
C ASN A 375 13.71 -18.65 22.44
N GLU A 376 14.03 -19.45 21.43
CA GLU A 376 14.62 -20.78 21.63
C GLU A 376 15.96 -20.73 22.39
N LYS A 377 16.80 -19.73 22.14
CA LYS A 377 18.04 -19.51 22.92
C LYS A 377 17.76 -19.19 24.39
N ASN A 378 16.65 -18.51 24.67
CA ASN A 378 16.26 -18.09 26.01
C ASN A 378 15.47 -19.18 26.78
N ARG A 379 14.92 -20.19 26.08
CA ARG A 379 14.22 -21.34 26.66
C ARG A 379 15.20 -22.34 27.28
N VAL A 380 15.57 -22.08 28.53
CA VAL A 380 16.54 -22.88 29.31
C VAL A 380 15.90 -23.78 30.37
N ILE A 381 14.63 -23.57 30.71
CA ILE A 381 13.93 -24.27 31.80
C ILE A 381 13.07 -25.39 31.21
N SER A 382 13.37 -26.65 31.52
CA SER A 382 12.54 -27.80 31.12
C SER A 382 11.16 -27.77 31.79
N LEU A 383 10.08 -27.71 31.00
CA LEU A 383 8.72 -27.80 31.51
C LEU A 383 8.50 -29.14 32.20
N LYS A 384 8.99 -30.24 31.62
CA LYS A 384 8.89 -31.58 32.21
C LYS A 384 9.53 -31.63 33.59
N THR A 385 10.75 -31.12 33.73
CA THR A 385 11.47 -31.10 35.02
C THR A 385 10.73 -30.22 36.03
N LEU A 386 10.17 -29.09 35.58
CA LEU A 386 9.44 -28.17 36.43
C LEU A 386 8.14 -28.79 36.94
N LEU A 387 7.39 -29.49 36.07
CA LEU A 387 6.22 -30.27 36.47
C LEU A 387 6.59 -31.40 37.44
N GLU A 388 7.66 -32.16 37.17
CA GLU A 388 8.16 -33.20 38.09
C GLU A 388 8.56 -32.64 39.47
N ILE A 389 9.08 -31.42 39.53
CA ILE A 389 9.37 -30.75 40.80
C ILE A 389 8.05 -30.41 41.52
N VAL A 390 7.08 -29.83 40.82
CA VAL A 390 5.79 -29.45 41.43
C VAL A 390 5.04 -30.69 41.91
N ASP A 391 4.95 -31.73 41.09
CA ASP A 391 4.28 -33.00 41.43
C ASP A 391 4.91 -33.66 42.67
N ARG A 392 6.24 -33.57 42.83
CA ARG A 392 6.94 -34.13 44.01
C ARG A 392 6.68 -33.35 45.30
N ASN A 393 6.25 -32.09 45.20
CA ASN A 393 6.17 -31.17 46.34
C ASN A 393 4.75 -30.64 46.56
N SER A 394 3.72 -31.22 45.94
CA SER A 394 2.34 -30.76 46.05
C SER A 394 1.38 -31.94 46.06
N GLU A 395 0.42 -31.93 46.99
CA GLU A 395 -0.55 -33.02 47.18
C GLU A 395 -1.74 -32.93 46.20
N GLU A 396 -2.12 -31.70 45.80
CA GLU A 396 -3.15 -31.43 44.79
C GLU A 396 -2.65 -30.39 43.79
N VAL A 397 -2.58 -30.77 42.50
CA VAL A 397 -2.15 -29.89 41.42
C VAL A 397 -3.12 -29.99 40.25
N ASN A 398 -3.74 -28.88 39.89
CA ASN A 398 -4.40 -28.77 38.60
C ASN A 398 -3.35 -28.49 37.53
N ARG A 399 -2.86 -29.56 36.89
CA ARG A 399 -1.77 -29.48 35.91
C ARG A 399 -2.11 -28.60 34.71
N GLU A 400 -3.33 -28.67 34.19
CA GLU A 400 -3.74 -27.86 33.03
C GLU A 400 -3.63 -26.37 33.35
N LYS A 401 -4.21 -25.94 34.47
CA LYS A 401 -4.18 -24.54 34.89
C LYS A 401 -2.76 -24.07 35.23
N LEU A 402 -1.96 -24.93 35.87
CA LEU A 402 -0.56 -24.62 36.18
C LEU A 402 0.27 -24.42 34.91
N ILE A 403 0.11 -25.28 33.90
CA ILE A 403 0.80 -25.13 32.61
C ILE A 403 0.37 -23.84 31.94
N GLU A 404 -0.93 -23.52 31.95
CA GLU A 404 -1.47 -22.27 31.39
C GLU A 404 -0.82 -21.04 32.04
N ASP A 405 -0.80 -20.98 33.38
CA ASP A 405 -0.22 -19.87 34.15
C ASP A 405 1.31 -19.78 33.95
N LEU A 406 2.02 -20.91 33.93
CA LEU A 406 3.47 -20.96 33.69
C LEU A 406 3.83 -20.48 32.28
N MET A 407 3.06 -20.88 31.27
CA MET A 407 3.30 -20.45 29.90
C MET A 407 2.96 -18.96 29.72
N ALA A 408 1.91 -18.47 30.38
CA ALA A 408 1.53 -17.05 30.36
C ALA A 408 2.60 -16.14 30.99
N HIS A 409 3.23 -16.57 32.10
CA HIS A 409 4.22 -15.75 32.81
C HIS A 409 5.68 -16.01 32.41
N TYR A 410 6.02 -17.24 32.06
CA TYR A 410 7.41 -17.69 31.87
C TYR A 410 7.65 -18.44 30.55
N GLY A 411 6.70 -18.49 29.63
CA GLY A 411 6.82 -19.25 28.37
C GLY A 411 8.00 -18.89 27.46
N LYS A 412 8.63 -17.72 27.67
CA LYS A 412 9.88 -17.33 26.98
C LYS A 412 11.15 -18.00 27.55
N LEU A 413 11.07 -18.53 28.76
CA LEU A 413 12.16 -19.20 29.47
C LEU A 413 11.94 -20.72 29.56
N ILE A 414 10.71 -21.17 29.38
CA ILE A 414 10.32 -22.58 29.49
C ILE A 414 10.39 -23.26 28.12
N LYS A 415 11.16 -24.35 28.05
CA LYS A 415 11.20 -25.30 26.95
C LYS A 415 10.08 -26.32 27.12
N ILE A 416 9.25 -26.48 26.08
CA ILE A 416 8.16 -27.48 26.08
C ILE A 416 8.77 -28.84 25.70
N ASP A 417 9.11 -29.64 26.70
CA ASP A 417 9.81 -30.93 26.57
C ASP A 417 9.09 -32.09 27.29
N ILE A 418 7.76 -32.06 27.24
CA ILE A 418 6.85 -33.00 27.92
C ILE A 418 6.99 -34.42 27.35
#